data_AF-Z4WT00-F1
#
_entry.id   AF-Z4WT00-F1
#
_cell.length_a   1.000
_cell.length_b   1.000
_cell.length_c   1.000
_cell.angle_alpha   90.00
_cell.angle_beta   90.00
_cell.angle_gamma   90.00
#
_symmetry.space_group_name_H-M   'P 1'
#
loop_
_entity.id
_entity.type
_entity.pdbx_description
1 polymer ?
#
loop_
_entity_poly.entity_id
_entity_poly.type
_entity_poly.pdbx_seq_one_letter_code
_entity_poly.pdbx_strand_id
1 'polypeptide(L)'
;MKYICKTFLGLSLALGFVLNIHAQSDKFGQVNATNVNLRNHPTTQSKVVGKLQKNEDVIILNRSRTNSDAVEAILLKDAKFYSQEGEYRFTLPKGKAVELLAFDPEADVYHVSYVNAGVKGYTKLDRTSVKTITYEQWYYIQRKKTGAKGWVLARYIDLAEDVDDDSIVVYED
;
A
#
# COMPACT_ATOMS: atom_id res chain seq x y z
N MET A 1 -18.83 -21.17 -75.44
CA MET A 1 -17.36 -21.13 -75.24
C MET A 1 -17.11 -21.47 -73.77
N LYS A 2 -16.30 -22.51 -73.52
CA LYS A 2 -16.06 -23.18 -72.23
C LYS A 2 -15.47 -22.24 -71.17
N TYR A 3 -15.83 -22.39 -69.89
CA TYR A 3 -14.85 -22.46 -68.78
C TYR A 3 -15.39 -23.30 -67.61
N ILE A 4 -14.73 -24.43 -67.39
CA ILE A 4 -14.76 -25.26 -66.18
C ILE A 4 -13.85 -24.58 -65.15
N CYS A 5 -14.25 -24.45 -63.89
CA CYS A 5 -13.27 -24.27 -62.81
C CYS A 5 -13.77 -24.81 -61.46
N LYS A 6 -13.41 -26.08 -61.22
CA LYS A 6 -12.82 -26.64 -59.98
C LYS A 6 -13.49 -26.30 -58.64
N THR A 7 -14.15 -27.31 -58.09
CA THR A 7 -14.34 -27.54 -56.65
C THR A 7 -13.06 -27.26 -55.86
N PHE A 8 -13.09 -26.27 -54.97
CA PHE A 8 -12.12 -26.15 -53.88
C PHE A 8 -12.69 -26.81 -52.63
N LEU A 9 -12.03 -27.89 -52.22
CA LEU A 9 -12.26 -28.60 -50.97
C LEU A 9 -11.76 -27.70 -49.84
N GLY A 10 -12.68 -27.16 -49.04
CA GLY A 10 -12.34 -26.35 -47.87
C GLY A 10 -11.74 -27.22 -46.77
N LEU A 11 -10.44 -27.09 -46.53
CA LEU A 11 -9.80 -27.63 -45.33
C LEU A 11 -9.87 -26.53 -44.25
N SER A 12 -10.97 -26.53 -43.49
CA SER A 12 -11.12 -25.71 -42.29
C SER A 12 -10.21 -26.27 -41.19
N LEU A 13 -8.99 -25.75 -41.07
CA LEU A 13 -8.15 -25.96 -39.90
C LEU A 13 -8.64 -25.02 -38.78
N ALA A 14 -9.66 -25.44 -38.04
CA ALA A 14 -10.05 -24.78 -36.79
C ALA A 14 -8.97 -25.10 -35.74
N LEU A 15 -7.93 -24.27 -35.68
CA LEU A 15 -6.96 -24.27 -34.59
C LEU A 15 -7.69 -23.76 -33.35
N GLY A 16 -8.16 -24.69 -32.51
CA GLY A 16 -8.81 -24.38 -31.25
C GLY A 16 -7.87 -23.59 -30.34
N PHE A 17 -8.06 -22.28 -30.28
CA PHE A 17 -7.53 -21.46 -29.20
C PHE A 17 -8.29 -21.84 -27.93
N VAL A 18 -7.71 -22.72 -27.13
CA VAL A 18 -8.20 -23.00 -25.78
C VAL A 18 -7.87 -21.77 -24.93
N LEU A 19 -8.88 -20.91 -24.71
CA LEU A 19 -8.75 -19.84 -23.74
C LEU A 19 -8.73 -20.48 -22.35
N ASN A 20 -7.55 -20.59 -21.75
CA ASN A 20 -7.43 -20.90 -20.33
C ASN A 20 -7.91 -19.67 -19.54
N ILE A 21 -9.23 -19.55 -19.35
CA ILE A 21 -9.81 -18.60 -18.40
C ILE A 21 -9.55 -19.17 -17.01
N HIS A 22 -8.40 -18.85 -16.43
CA HIS A 22 -8.22 -18.98 -14.99
C HIS A 22 -9.05 -17.87 -14.35
N ALA A 23 -10.22 -18.22 -13.83
CA ALA A 23 -10.98 -17.34 -12.97
C ALA A 23 -10.19 -17.18 -11.66
N GLN A 24 -9.27 -16.22 -11.63
CA GLN A 24 -8.65 -15.80 -10.38
C GLN A 24 -9.75 -15.15 -9.55
N SER A 25 -10.13 -15.78 -8.43
CA SER A 25 -11.04 -15.17 -7.49
C SER A 25 -10.40 -13.89 -6.97
N ASP A 26 -11.02 -12.75 -7.27
CA ASP A 26 -10.61 -11.47 -6.74
C ASP A 26 -10.72 -11.51 -5.22
N LYS A 27 -9.68 -11.03 -4.53
CA LYS A 27 -9.66 -10.90 -3.08
C LYS A 27 -10.08 -9.49 -2.75
N PHE A 28 -11.14 -9.33 -1.98
CA PHE A 28 -11.69 -8.01 -1.67
C PHE A 28 -11.32 -7.56 -0.25
N GLY A 29 -11.31 -6.24 -0.06
CA GLY A 29 -11.22 -5.63 1.25
C GLY A 29 -11.84 -4.23 1.25
N GLN A 30 -12.02 -3.68 2.45
CA GLN A 30 -12.57 -2.35 2.67
C GLN A 30 -11.63 -1.50 3.52
N VAL A 31 -11.48 -0.24 3.14
CA VAL A 31 -10.62 0.71 3.87
C VAL A 31 -11.28 1.14 5.19
N ASN A 32 -10.59 0.97 6.32
CA ASN A 32 -11.16 1.22 7.66
C ASN A 32 -10.85 2.62 8.23
N ALA A 33 -10.05 3.43 7.53
CA ALA A 33 -9.59 4.76 7.97
C ALA A 33 -9.69 5.83 6.88
N THR A 34 -9.69 7.10 7.28
CA THR A 34 -9.81 8.26 6.37
C THR A 34 -8.43 8.83 6.01
N ASN A 35 -8.29 9.33 4.77
CA ASN A 35 -7.05 9.98 4.28
C ASN A 35 -5.79 9.10 4.40
N VAL A 36 -5.95 7.80 4.14
CA VAL A 36 -4.89 6.80 4.15
C VAL A 36 -4.01 6.99 2.91
N ASN A 37 -2.69 6.93 3.07
CA ASN A 37 -1.76 7.07 1.96
C ASN A 37 -1.74 5.79 1.11
N LEU A 38 -1.97 5.94 -0.20
CA LEU A 38 -1.63 4.94 -1.20
C LEU A 38 -0.26 5.28 -1.77
N ARG A 39 0.66 4.31 -1.81
CA ARG A 39 2.08 4.56 -2.10
C ARG A 39 2.60 3.73 -3.27
N ASN A 40 3.72 4.12 -3.86
CA ASN A 40 4.32 3.35 -4.96
C ASN A 40 5.16 2.14 -4.50
N HIS A 41 5.62 2.10 -3.24
CA HIS A 41 6.30 0.94 -2.64
C HIS A 41 5.79 0.65 -1.21
N PRO A 42 5.99 -0.56 -0.65
CA PRO A 42 5.51 -0.96 0.68
C PRO A 42 6.35 -0.41 1.84
N THR A 43 6.53 0.91 1.87
CA THR A 43 7.23 1.67 2.92
C THR A 43 6.61 3.05 3.06
N THR A 44 6.58 3.57 4.28
CA THR A 44 6.10 4.92 4.60
C THR A 44 6.99 6.05 4.06
N GLN A 45 8.20 5.73 3.61
CA GLN A 45 9.11 6.69 2.97
C GLN A 45 8.86 6.86 1.46
N SER A 46 8.17 5.91 0.82
CA SER A 46 7.93 5.96 -0.62
C SER A 46 6.89 7.00 -1.03
N LYS A 47 6.89 7.40 -2.31
CA LYS A 47 6.02 8.44 -2.83
C LYS A 47 4.54 8.08 -2.63
N VAL A 48 3.79 9.03 -2.08
CA VAL A 48 2.32 8.93 -2.05
C VAL A 48 1.78 9.17 -3.46
N VAL A 49 1.06 8.18 -4.00
CA VAL A 49 0.44 8.21 -5.34
C VAL A 49 -1.07 8.42 -5.28
N GLY A 50 -1.66 8.36 -4.09
CA GLY A 50 -3.09 8.60 -3.90
C GLY A 50 -3.49 8.63 -2.43
N LYS A 51 -4.78 8.88 -2.20
CA LYS A 51 -5.40 8.82 -0.89
C LYS A 51 -6.63 7.93 -0.93
N LEU A 52 -6.74 7.03 0.02
CA LEU A 52 -7.93 6.20 0.23
C LEU A 52 -8.81 6.82 1.31
N GLN A 53 -10.12 6.64 1.17
CA GLN A 53 -11.11 7.08 2.14
C GLN A 53 -11.76 5.89 2.84
N LYS A 54 -12.29 6.12 4.03
CA LYS A 54 -13.01 5.09 4.79
C LYS A 54 -14.18 4.55 3.98
N ASN A 55 -14.43 3.25 4.09
CA ASN A 55 -15.44 2.46 3.37
C ASN A 55 -15.20 2.38 1.85
N GLU A 56 -13.99 2.67 1.39
CA GLU A 56 -13.63 2.43 -0.02
C GLU A 56 -13.32 0.96 -0.26
N ASP A 57 -13.98 0.36 -1.26
CA ASP A 57 -13.75 -1.03 -1.64
C ASP A 57 -12.55 -1.17 -2.58
N VAL A 58 -11.72 -2.16 -2.27
CA VAL A 58 -10.49 -2.46 -3.00
C VAL A 58 -10.39 -3.94 -3.37
N ILE A 59 -9.61 -4.21 -4.41
CA ILE A 59 -9.16 -5.56 -4.78
C ILE A 59 -7.72 -5.70 -4.30
N ILE A 60 -7.42 -6.78 -3.60
CA ILE A 60 -6.10 -7.12 -3.08
C ILE A 60 -5.36 -7.95 -4.12
N LEU A 61 -4.26 -7.41 -4.62
CA LEU A 61 -3.51 -7.98 -5.73
C LEU A 61 -2.24 -8.70 -5.29
N ASN A 62 -1.58 -8.21 -4.23
CA ASN A 62 -0.32 -8.77 -3.72
C ASN A 62 -0.14 -8.38 -2.23
N ARG A 63 0.77 -9.04 -1.52
CA ARG A 63 1.22 -8.65 -0.17
C ARG A 63 2.75 -8.61 -0.10
N SER A 64 3.29 -7.74 0.74
CA SER A 64 4.73 -7.65 0.99
C SER A 64 4.98 -7.11 2.40
N ARG A 65 6.13 -7.42 2.98
CA ARG A 65 6.59 -6.78 4.22
C ARG A 65 7.55 -5.65 3.86
N THR A 66 7.53 -4.59 4.66
CA THR A 66 8.47 -3.48 4.47
C THR A 66 9.93 -3.98 4.50
N ASN A 67 10.67 -3.67 3.44
CA ASN A 67 12.11 -3.86 3.31
C ASN A 67 12.85 -2.52 3.49
N SER A 68 12.45 -1.72 4.49
CA SER A 68 13.09 -0.44 4.77
C SER A 68 14.20 -0.61 5.79
N ASP A 69 15.35 0.00 5.52
CA ASP A 69 16.42 0.17 6.50
C ASP A 69 16.04 1.17 7.61
N ALA A 70 15.00 1.97 7.39
CA ALA A 70 14.49 2.92 8.36
C ALA A 70 13.48 2.26 9.31
N VAL A 71 13.54 2.65 10.58
CA VAL A 71 12.53 2.23 11.56
C VAL A 71 11.30 3.11 11.39
N GLU A 72 10.19 2.53 10.96
CA GLU A 72 8.94 3.24 10.72
C GLU A 72 8.00 3.07 11.91
N ALA A 73 7.24 4.12 12.24
CA ALA A 73 6.21 4.06 13.26
C ALA A 73 4.96 4.83 12.87
N ILE A 74 3.82 4.51 13.48
CA ILE A 74 2.60 5.32 13.40
C ILE A 74 2.42 6.10 14.70
N LEU A 75 2.10 7.38 14.57
CA LEU A 75 1.70 8.23 15.68
C LEU A 75 0.38 7.73 16.30
N LEU A 76 0.35 7.54 17.62
CA LEU A 76 -0.85 7.19 18.38
C LEU A 76 -1.60 8.43 18.89
N LYS A 77 -0.91 9.58 18.92
CA LYS A 77 -1.42 10.89 19.34
C LYS A 77 -0.96 11.95 18.36
N ASP A 78 -1.61 13.11 18.36
CA ASP A 78 -1.14 14.26 17.59
C ASP A 78 0.21 14.73 18.13
N ALA A 79 1.12 15.15 17.25
CA ALA A 79 2.48 15.54 17.62
C ALA A 79 2.94 16.81 16.91
N LYS A 80 3.57 17.71 17.66
CA LYS A 80 4.22 18.91 17.12
C LYS A 80 5.62 18.57 16.63
N PHE A 81 5.98 19.13 15.49
CA PHE A 81 7.28 18.99 14.85
C PHE A 81 7.96 20.35 14.73
N TYR A 82 9.28 20.32 14.90
CA TYR A 82 10.13 21.49 15.01
C TYR A 82 11.30 21.41 14.02
N SER A 83 12.01 22.52 13.80
CA SER A 83 13.30 22.52 13.13
C SER A 83 14.39 21.91 14.02
N GLN A 84 15.62 21.76 13.50
CA GLN A 84 16.76 21.33 14.34
C GLN A 84 17.11 22.38 15.40
N GLU A 85 16.78 23.64 15.14
CA GLU A 85 16.97 24.79 16.03
C GLU A 85 15.81 24.97 17.03
N GLY A 86 14.77 24.12 16.97
CA GLY A 86 13.64 24.14 17.90
C GLY A 86 12.48 25.05 17.49
N GLU A 87 12.46 25.59 16.27
CA GLU A 87 11.35 26.41 15.78
C GLU A 87 10.15 25.54 15.38
N TYR A 88 8.93 25.91 15.78
CA TYR A 88 7.72 25.18 15.38
C TYR A 88 7.54 25.16 13.85
N ARG A 89 7.24 23.98 13.29
CA ARG A 89 6.99 23.80 11.85
C ARG A 89 5.55 23.42 11.55
N PHE A 90 5.04 22.36 12.17
CA PHE A 90 3.69 21.84 11.93
C PHE A 90 3.25 20.87 13.04
N THR A 91 1.97 20.52 13.03
CA THR A 91 1.40 19.44 13.85
C THR A 91 0.94 18.31 12.93
N LEU A 92 1.34 17.07 13.23
CA LEU A 92 0.81 15.88 12.57
C LEU A 92 -0.29 15.25 13.43
N PRO A 93 -1.44 14.90 12.84
CA PRO A 93 -2.44 14.14 13.56
C PRO A 93 -1.98 12.70 13.80
N LYS A 94 -2.59 12.04 14.78
CA LYS A 94 -2.46 10.58 14.97
C LYS A 94 -2.78 9.81 13.69
N GLY A 95 -2.21 8.61 13.55
CA GLY A 95 -2.35 7.76 12.37
C GLY A 95 -1.37 8.11 11.24
N LYS A 96 -0.61 9.21 11.34
CA LYS A 96 0.48 9.47 10.40
C LYS A 96 1.67 8.58 10.70
N ALA A 97 2.24 8.01 9.63
CA ALA A 97 3.47 7.26 9.71
C ALA A 97 4.68 8.21 9.69
N VAL A 98 5.67 7.93 10.54
CA VAL A 98 6.86 8.74 10.82
C VAL A 98 8.10 7.83 10.86
N GLU A 99 9.27 8.44 10.74
CA GLU A 99 10.56 7.76 10.85
C GLU A 99 11.10 7.88 12.28
N LEU A 100 11.45 6.77 12.92
CA LEU A 100 12.21 6.75 14.16
C LEU A 100 13.70 6.76 13.82
N LEU A 101 14.39 7.86 14.15
CA LEU A 101 15.81 8.06 13.88
C LEU A 101 16.69 7.35 14.91
N ALA A 102 16.31 7.43 16.19
CA ALA A 102 17.05 6.85 17.31
C ALA A 102 16.14 6.69 18.53
N PHE A 103 16.53 5.81 19.45
CA PHE A 103 15.96 5.74 20.80
C PHE A 103 16.99 6.25 21.81
N ASP A 104 16.60 7.22 22.63
CA ASP A 104 17.36 7.73 23.76
C ASP A 104 16.91 6.97 25.03
N PRO A 105 17.72 6.04 25.56
CA PRO A 105 17.33 5.22 26.70
C PRO A 105 17.31 5.99 28.02
N GLU A 106 18.05 7.11 28.13
CA GLU A 106 18.11 7.91 29.35
C GLU A 106 16.84 8.75 29.51
N ALA A 107 16.32 9.28 28.40
CA ALA A 107 15.09 10.05 28.38
C ALA A 107 13.82 9.20 28.09
N ASP A 108 13.99 7.91 27.75
CA ASP A 108 12.94 6.97 27.28
C ASP A 108 12.07 7.54 26.13
N VAL A 109 12.74 8.14 25.14
CA VAL A 109 12.07 8.74 23.97
C VAL A 109 12.70 8.31 22.65
N TYR A 110 11.88 8.25 21.62
CA TYR A 110 12.32 8.20 20.23
C TYR A 110 12.58 9.60 19.70
N HIS A 111 13.70 9.76 18.98
CA HIS A 111 13.93 10.87 18.07
C HIS A 111 13.23 10.56 16.76
N VAL A 112 12.37 11.47 16.29
CA VAL A 112 11.46 11.21 15.18
C VAL A 112 11.59 12.29 14.11
N SER A 113 11.48 11.89 12.84
CA SER A 113 11.51 12.78 11.68
C SER A 113 10.26 12.61 10.79
N TYR A 114 9.85 13.68 10.14
CA TYR A 114 8.80 13.65 9.12
C TYR A 114 8.96 14.78 8.09
N VAL A 115 8.61 14.52 6.83
CA VAL A 115 8.53 15.53 5.77
C VAL A 115 7.07 15.83 5.44
N ASN A 116 6.61 17.03 5.80
CA ASN A 116 5.26 17.51 5.50
C ASN A 116 5.30 18.56 4.38
N ALA A 117 4.73 18.24 3.22
CA ALA A 117 4.70 19.14 2.06
C ALA A 117 6.08 19.76 1.71
N GLY A 118 7.14 18.95 1.79
CA GLY A 118 8.52 19.38 1.53
C GLY A 118 9.26 19.98 2.73
N VAL A 119 8.56 20.26 3.84
CA VAL A 119 9.18 20.78 5.06
C VAL A 119 9.54 19.61 6.00
N LYS A 120 10.83 19.42 6.29
CA LYS A 120 11.28 18.44 7.27
C LYS A 120 11.14 18.99 8.70
N GLY A 121 10.66 18.16 9.61
CA GLY A 121 10.58 18.47 11.03
C GLY A 121 11.00 17.30 11.91
N TYR A 122 11.30 17.62 13.17
CA TYR A 122 11.79 16.69 14.18
C TYR A 122 11.00 16.81 15.47
N THR A 123 10.92 15.73 16.24
CA THR A 123 10.33 15.74 17.58
C THR A 123 10.89 14.61 18.45
N LYS A 124 10.59 14.64 19.75
CA LYS A 124 10.87 13.56 20.69
C LYS A 124 9.55 12.98 21.18
N LEU A 125 9.37 11.67 21.10
CA LEU A 125 8.13 11.00 21.47
C LEU A 125 8.41 9.85 22.43
N ASP A 126 7.66 9.80 23.52
CA ASP A 126 7.66 8.64 24.42
C ASP A 126 7.14 7.38 23.70
N ARG A 127 7.45 6.20 24.26
CA ARG A 127 7.04 4.90 23.72
C ARG A 127 5.54 4.72 23.54
N THR A 128 4.70 5.41 24.33
CA THR A 128 3.24 5.32 24.25
C THR A 128 2.64 6.22 23.16
N SER A 129 3.45 7.08 22.56
CA SER A 129 3.03 8.03 21.52
C SER A 129 3.24 7.47 20.12
N VAL A 130 3.92 6.33 19.96
CA VAL A 130 4.20 5.68 18.68
C VAL A 130 3.97 4.16 18.74
N LYS A 131 3.65 3.56 17.60
CA LYS A 131 3.68 2.11 17.40
C LYS A 131 4.59 1.79 16.22
N THR A 132 5.66 1.03 16.44
CA THR A 132 6.56 0.59 15.37
C THR A 132 5.80 -0.26 14.36
N ILE A 133 6.06 0.01 13.09
CA ILE A 133 5.48 -0.69 11.94
C ILE A 133 6.53 -1.18 10.95
N THR A 134 7.83 -1.03 11.27
CA THR A 134 8.91 -1.70 10.56
C THR A 134 8.58 -3.19 10.51
N TYR A 135 8.46 -3.74 9.30
CA TYR A 135 8.04 -5.12 9.02
C TYR A 135 6.54 -5.46 9.13
N GLU A 136 5.66 -4.46 9.36
CA GLU A 136 4.23 -4.68 9.16
C GLU A 136 3.93 -4.99 7.68
N GLN A 137 2.86 -5.74 7.46
CA GLN A 137 2.43 -6.16 6.14
C GLN A 137 1.80 -5.01 5.37
N TRP A 138 2.00 -5.02 4.06
CA TRP A 138 1.38 -4.12 3.10
C TRP A 138 0.63 -4.93 2.06
N TYR A 139 -0.49 -4.37 1.60
CA TYR A 139 -1.21 -4.85 0.44
C TYR A 139 -0.95 -3.96 -0.76
N TYR A 140 -0.67 -4.58 -1.91
CA TYR A 140 -0.81 -3.92 -3.19
C TYR A 140 -2.27 -4.07 -3.62
N ILE A 141 -2.94 -2.94 -3.81
CA ILE A 141 -4.39 -2.91 -4.04
C ILE A 141 -4.71 -2.24 -5.38
N GLN A 142 -5.91 -2.54 -5.88
CA GLN A 142 -6.59 -1.79 -6.93
C GLN A 142 -7.90 -1.22 -6.40
N ARG A 143 -8.13 0.08 -6.58
CA ARG A 143 -9.40 0.72 -6.22
C ARG A 143 -10.49 0.24 -7.17
N LYS A 144 -11.61 -0.28 -6.65
CA LYS A 144 -12.71 -0.77 -7.52
C LYS A 144 -13.30 0.33 -8.40
N LYS A 145 -13.44 1.54 -7.85
CA LYS A 145 -14.07 2.67 -8.55
C LYS A 145 -13.21 3.26 -9.67
N THR A 146 -11.89 3.33 -9.50
CA THR A 146 -11.01 4.07 -10.41
C THR A 146 -9.96 3.21 -11.11
N GLY A 147 -9.78 1.96 -10.70
CA GLY A 147 -8.72 1.08 -11.19
C GLY A 147 -7.30 1.49 -10.77
N ALA A 148 -7.13 2.57 -10.01
CA ALA A 148 -5.81 3.04 -9.60
C ALA A 148 -5.20 2.08 -8.58
N LYS A 149 -3.87 1.89 -8.65
CA LYS A 149 -3.13 0.89 -7.88
C LYS A 149 -2.08 1.51 -6.99
N GLY A 150 -1.70 0.78 -5.94
CA GLY A 150 -0.59 1.14 -5.07
C GLY A 150 -0.56 0.32 -3.79
N TRP A 151 0.45 0.58 -2.98
CA TRP A 151 0.69 -0.06 -1.70
C TRP A 151 0.01 0.69 -0.56
N VAL A 152 -0.64 -0.05 0.33
CA VAL A 152 -1.25 0.43 1.57
C VAL A 152 -0.88 -0.50 2.71
N LEU A 153 -0.66 0.08 3.89
CA LEU A 153 -0.37 -0.71 5.09
C LEU A 153 -1.59 -1.57 5.44
N ALA A 154 -1.39 -2.88 5.63
CA ALA A 154 -2.46 -3.87 5.74
C ALA A 154 -3.46 -3.54 6.85
N ARG A 155 -3.00 -2.92 7.94
CA ARG A 155 -3.85 -2.51 9.06
C ARG A 155 -5.01 -1.57 8.69
N TYR A 156 -4.93 -0.92 7.54
CA TYR A 156 -5.97 -0.01 7.05
C TYR A 156 -7.01 -0.69 6.16
N ILE A 157 -6.88 -2.01 5.96
CA ILE A 157 -7.76 -2.82 5.15
C ILE A 157 -8.38 -3.90 6.02
N ASP A 158 -9.69 -3.91 6.08
CA ASP A 158 -10.45 -5.05 6.59
C ASP A 158 -10.68 -6.00 5.40
N LEU A 159 -10.07 -7.18 5.43
CA LEU A 159 -10.31 -8.21 4.41
C LEU A 159 -11.75 -8.73 4.52
N ALA A 160 -12.34 -9.10 3.38
CA ALA A 160 -13.63 -9.79 3.40
C ALA A 160 -13.51 -11.16 4.12
N GLU A 161 -14.59 -11.62 4.75
CA GLU A 161 -14.59 -12.82 5.61
C GLU A 161 -14.11 -14.11 4.90
N ASP A 162 -14.28 -14.17 3.57
CA ASP A 162 -13.89 -15.28 2.71
C ASP A 162 -12.44 -15.19 2.19
N VAL A 163 -11.73 -14.10 2.49
CA VAL A 163 -10.34 -13.91 2.08
C VAL A 163 -9.41 -14.26 3.23
N ASP A 164 -8.80 -15.45 3.14
CA ASP A 164 -7.65 -15.81 3.96
C ASP A 164 -6.43 -15.00 3.50
N ASP A 165 -5.74 -14.32 4.43
CA ASP A 165 -4.52 -13.56 4.14
C ASP A 165 -3.44 -14.45 3.49
N ASP A 166 -3.36 -15.72 3.90
CA ASP A 166 -2.40 -16.67 3.37
C ASP A 166 -2.73 -17.15 1.96
N SER A 167 -3.97 -16.95 1.51
CA SER A 167 -4.32 -17.18 0.13
C SER A 167 -3.70 -16.12 -0.80
N ILE A 168 -3.35 -14.91 -0.32
CA ILE A 168 -2.78 -13.82 -1.12
C ILE A 168 -1.39 -14.21 -1.62
N VAL A 169 -1.32 -14.50 -2.92
CA VAL A 169 -0.10 -14.92 -3.60
C VAL A 169 0.87 -13.74 -3.65
N VAL A 170 2.10 -13.99 -3.20
CA VAL A 170 3.21 -13.06 -3.37
C VAL A 170 3.80 -13.28 -4.75
N TYR A 171 3.55 -12.36 -5.67
CA TYR A 171 4.28 -12.35 -6.93
C TYR A 171 5.61 -11.67 -6.68
N GLU A 172 6.71 -12.42 -6.82
CA GLU A 172 8.05 -11.86 -6.97
C GLU A 172 8.17 -11.31 -8.39
N ASP A 173 8.51 -10.03 -8.52
CA ASP A 173 8.86 -9.40 -9.80
C ASP A 173 10.28 -9.81 -10.24
#